data_AF-A0AAU4SW45-F1
#
_entry.id   AF-A0AAU4SW45-F1
#
_cell.length_a   1.000
_cell.length_b   1.000
_cell.length_c   1.000
_cell.angle_alpha   90.00
_cell.angle_beta   90.00
_cell.angle_gamma   90.00
#
_symmetry.space_group_name_H-M   'P 1'
#
loop_
_entity.id
_entity.type
_entity.pdbx_description
1 polymer ?
#
loop_
_entity_poly.entity_id
_entity_poly.type
_entity_poly.pdbx_seq_one_letter_code
_entity_poly.pdbx_strand_id
1 'polypeptide(L)'
;MLTFTVGSGPALEVAEFADFDTGQAVYRVTDIGAFTLGWEPDRHPEAVQDPMEEILQVAYGTGPYGFRMDEAPVLFGVTLAGTESFPRTALDAGALRLRPYRLIISAPVRAPKGTARRTTAIVAALARHWLAQPWTPELRRAHEHHCAPHSLNRYSGLIAQHEERMRRLREHHAYYLQRAERATAILQAGPASVPAGAPPHPFAPADTPPAETAGR
;
A
#
# COMPACT_ATOMS: atom_id res chain seq x y z
N MET A 1 -33.72 -12.55 10.08
CA MET A 1 -32.80 -13.71 9.95
C MET A 1 -32.75 -14.05 8.47
N LEU A 2 -31.56 -13.99 7.89
CA LEU A 2 -31.31 -14.17 6.46
C LEU A 2 -30.88 -15.61 6.21
N THR A 3 -31.19 -16.14 5.04
CA THR A 3 -30.77 -17.48 4.63
C THR A 3 -29.96 -17.40 3.34
N PHE A 4 -28.71 -17.87 3.37
CA PHE A 4 -27.82 -17.89 2.21
C PHE A 4 -27.48 -19.31 1.79
N THR A 5 -27.73 -19.67 0.54
CA THR A 5 -27.16 -20.89 -0.04
C THR A 5 -25.85 -20.54 -0.73
N VAL A 6 -24.76 -21.15 -0.27
CA VAL A 6 -23.41 -20.83 -0.73
C VAL A 6 -22.77 -22.06 -1.35
N GLY A 7 -22.51 -22.02 -2.67
CA GLY A 7 -21.99 -23.17 -3.41
C GLY A 7 -22.89 -24.40 -3.26
N SER A 8 -22.29 -25.56 -3.00
CA SER A 8 -23.00 -26.83 -2.74
C SER A 8 -23.17 -27.17 -1.26
N GLY A 9 -22.96 -26.20 -0.35
CA GLY A 9 -23.07 -26.44 1.09
C GLY A 9 -24.48 -26.22 1.64
N PRO A 10 -24.70 -26.50 2.93
CA PRO A 10 -25.97 -26.23 3.58
C PRO A 10 -26.30 -24.74 3.54
N ALA A 11 -27.60 -24.45 3.62
CA ALA A 11 -28.10 -23.10 3.83
C ALA A 11 -27.51 -22.54 5.13
N LEU A 12 -27.05 -21.29 5.06
CA LEU A 12 -26.48 -20.56 6.17
C LEU A 12 -27.56 -19.66 6.75
N GLU A 13 -27.76 -19.75 8.06
CA GLU A 13 -28.59 -18.82 8.80
C GLU A 13 -27.72 -17.66 9.28
N VAL A 14 -28.14 -16.43 8.99
CA VAL A 14 -27.32 -15.24 9.21
C VAL A 14 -28.13 -14.14 9.87
N ALA A 15 -27.59 -13.61 10.97
CA ALA A 15 -28.03 -12.35 11.55
C ALA A 15 -27.12 -11.22 11.07
N GLU A 16 -27.71 -10.08 10.77
CA GLU A 16 -27.03 -8.90 10.24
C GLU A 16 -27.22 -7.72 11.18
N PHE A 17 -26.16 -6.94 11.35
CA PHE A 17 -26.16 -5.68 12.08
C PHE A 17 -25.34 -4.64 11.30
N ALA A 18 -25.94 -3.50 10.98
CA ALA A 18 -25.25 -2.38 10.35
C ALA A 18 -24.80 -1.38 11.42
N ASP A 19 -23.51 -1.06 11.43
CA ASP A 19 -22.88 -0.07 12.29
C ASP A 19 -22.69 1.23 11.50
N PHE A 20 -23.58 2.20 11.75
CA PHE A 20 -23.56 3.52 11.13
C PHE A 20 -22.56 4.48 11.78
N ASP A 21 -21.91 4.12 12.87
CA ASP A 21 -20.84 4.93 13.48
C ASP A 21 -19.50 4.67 12.78
N THR A 22 -19.27 3.42 12.35
CA THR A 22 -18.03 3.03 11.64
C THR A 22 -18.22 2.78 10.14
N GLY A 23 -19.46 2.70 9.65
CA GLY A 23 -19.76 2.38 8.24
C GLY A 23 -19.53 0.90 7.88
N GLN A 24 -19.71 0.00 8.84
CA GLN A 24 -19.46 -1.44 8.68
C GLN A 24 -20.75 -2.24 8.86
N ALA A 25 -20.76 -3.50 8.41
CA ALA A 25 -21.83 -4.44 8.66
C ALA A 25 -21.26 -5.74 9.24
N VAL A 26 -21.85 -6.23 10.33
CA VAL A 26 -21.50 -7.49 10.98
C VAL A 26 -22.52 -8.55 10.61
N TYR A 27 -22.02 -9.65 10.05
CA TYR A 27 -22.78 -10.84 9.69
C TYR A 27 -22.42 -11.99 10.62
N ARG A 28 -23.32 -12.36 11.52
CA ARG A 28 -23.19 -13.53 12.38
C ARG A 28 -23.82 -14.73 11.70
N VAL A 29 -22.99 -15.71 11.34
CA VAL A 29 -23.42 -16.95 10.70
C VAL A 29 -23.52 -18.04 11.76
N THR A 30 -24.71 -18.63 11.90
CA THR A 30 -24.97 -19.71 12.88
C THR A 30 -23.97 -20.85 12.71
N ASP A 31 -23.47 -21.37 13.84
CA ASP A 31 -22.46 -22.44 13.93
C ASP A 31 -21.10 -22.17 13.26
N ILE A 32 -20.88 -20.94 12.77
CA ILE A 32 -19.63 -20.53 12.13
C ILE A 32 -18.98 -19.37 12.88
N GLY A 33 -19.70 -18.26 13.09
CA GLY A 33 -19.17 -17.04 13.71
C GLY A 33 -19.39 -15.79 12.86
N ALA A 34 -18.66 -14.72 13.16
CA ALA A 34 -18.92 -13.37 12.66
C ALA A 34 -17.95 -12.91 11.55
N PHE A 35 -18.50 -12.31 10.51
CA PHE A 35 -17.78 -11.64 9.44
C PHE A 35 -18.14 -10.16 9.44
N THR A 36 -17.14 -9.29 9.48
CA THR A 36 -17.37 -7.85 9.35
C THR A 36 -17.02 -7.41 7.94
N LEU A 37 -17.94 -6.75 7.26
CA LEU A 37 -17.75 -6.17 5.94
C LEU A 37 -17.75 -4.64 6.04
N GLY A 38 -16.87 -4.00 5.29
CA GLY A 38 -16.79 -2.55 5.22
C GLY A 38 -16.03 -2.12 3.97
N TRP A 39 -15.87 -0.81 3.83
CA TRP A 39 -14.96 -0.27 2.81
C TRP A 39 -13.52 -0.34 3.31
N GLU A 40 -12.56 -0.40 2.39
CA GLU A 40 -11.15 -0.37 2.76
C GLU A 40 -10.80 0.96 3.45
N PRO A 41 -10.29 0.93 4.70
CA PRO A 41 -9.97 2.14 5.46
C PRO A 41 -8.80 2.95 4.89
N ASP A 42 -7.78 2.25 4.39
CA ASP A 42 -6.52 2.85 3.96
C ASP A 42 -6.46 3.08 2.44
N ARG A 43 -7.61 3.20 1.77
CA ARG A 43 -7.59 3.34 0.32
C ARG A 43 -7.01 4.69 -0.10
N HIS A 44 -5.82 4.66 -0.71
CA HIS A 44 -5.11 5.84 -1.17
C HIS A 44 -5.54 6.28 -2.59
N PRO A 45 -5.87 7.56 -2.80
CA PRO A 45 -6.07 8.15 -4.12
C PRO A 45 -4.80 8.18 -5.00
N GLU A 46 -3.62 7.89 -4.44
CA GLU A 46 -2.38 7.75 -5.23
C GLU A 46 -2.33 6.46 -6.07
N ALA A 47 -3.21 5.51 -5.82
CA ALA A 47 -3.46 4.40 -6.73
C ALA A 47 -4.30 4.92 -7.91
N VAL A 48 -3.60 5.53 -8.88
CA VAL A 48 -4.13 6.04 -10.15
C VAL A 48 -4.85 4.94 -10.91
N GLN A 49 -6.15 4.78 -10.65
CA GLN A 49 -7.12 4.19 -11.56
C GLN A 49 -8.42 4.96 -11.37
N ASP A 50 -8.74 5.79 -12.36
CA ASP A 50 -10.06 6.39 -12.52
C ASP A 50 -10.83 5.52 -13.54
N PRO A 51 -12.04 5.01 -13.22
CA PRO A 51 -12.75 5.19 -11.95
C PRO A 51 -12.10 4.46 -10.79
N MET A 52 -12.12 5.12 -9.63
CA MET A 52 -11.56 4.65 -8.37
C MET A 52 -12.26 3.34 -7.94
N GLU A 53 -11.73 2.19 -8.37
CA GLU A 53 -12.21 0.82 -8.11
C GLU A 53 -12.60 0.52 -6.66
N GLU A 54 -13.88 0.47 -6.33
CA GLU A 54 -14.35 0.24 -4.95
C GLU A 54 -13.73 -1.01 -4.30
N ILE A 55 -12.95 -0.82 -3.23
CA ILE A 55 -12.31 -1.92 -2.48
C ILE A 55 -13.13 -2.18 -1.22
N LEU A 56 -13.60 -3.42 -1.11
CA LEU A 56 -14.27 -3.93 0.07
C LEU A 56 -13.25 -4.59 0.97
N GLN A 57 -13.43 -4.44 2.27
CA GLN A 57 -12.67 -5.14 3.28
C GLN A 57 -13.57 -6.13 4.01
N VAL A 58 -13.02 -7.31 4.31
CA VAL A 58 -13.61 -8.28 5.23
C VAL A 58 -12.68 -8.51 6.40
N ALA A 59 -13.25 -8.59 7.59
CA ALA A 59 -12.58 -8.87 8.85
C ALA A 59 -13.08 -10.21 9.43
N TYR A 60 -12.16 -11.05 9.89
CA TYR A 60 -12.41 -12.32 10.56
C TYR A 60 -11.92 -12.22 12.01
N GLY A 61 -12.82 -12.23 13.00
CA GLY A 61 -12.44 -12.23 14.43
C GLY A 61 -11.67 -10.99 14.94
N THR A 62 -11.29 -10.07 14.05
CA THR A 62 -10.61 -8.80 14.34
C THR A 62 -11.13 -7.75 13.36
N GLY A 63 -11.83 -6.73 13.86
CA GLY A 63 -12.19 -5.55 13.08
C GLY A 63 -10.94 -4.68 12.79
N PRO A 64 -10.95 -3.87 11.72
CA PRO A 64 -9.82 -3.02 11.34
C PRO A 64 -9.48 -1.95 12.39
N TYR A 65 -10.43 -1.64 13.29
CA TYR A 65 -10.31 -0.59 14.31
C TYR A 65 -10.63 -1.03 15.73
N GLY A 66 -10.58 -2.34 16.03
CA GLY A 66 -10.48 -2.78 17.43
C GLY A 66 -11.66 -3.54 18.04
N PHE A 67 -12.48 -4.23 17.26
CA PHE A 67 -13.26 -5.33 17.83
C PHE A 67 -12.54 -6.65 17.59
N ARG A 68 -11.85 -7.17 18.62
CA ARG A 68 -11.78 -8.63 18.76
C ARG A 68 -13.22 -9.07 18.94
N MET A 69 -13.83 -9.62 17.90
CA MET A 69 -15.13 -10.25 18.07
C MET A 69 -14.87 -11.58 18.75
N ASP A 70 -15.54 -11.82 19.87
CA ASP A 70 -15.48 -13.10 20.61
C ASP A 70 -15.92 -14.30 19.74
N GLU A 71 -16.46 -14.04 18.55
CA GLU A 71 -17.04 -14.99 17.60
C GLU A 71 -16.20 -15.10 16.30
N ALA A 72 -14.88 -15.25 16.40
CA ALA A 72 -14.05 -15.49 15.22
C ALA A 72 -14.56 -16.70 14.40
N PRO A 73 -14.71 -16.60 13.06
CA PRO A 73 -15.28 -17.68 12.26
C PRO A 73 -14.50 -19.00 12.38
N VAL A 74 -15.19 -20.09 12.70
CA VAL A 74 -14.63 -21.44 12.71
C VAL A 74 -15.16 -22.23 11.52
N LEU A 75 -14.27 -22.65 10.63
CA LEU A 75 -14.61 -23.40 9.42
C LEU A 75 -13.75 -24.65 9.33
N PHE A 76 -14.39 -25.82 9.31
CA PHE A 76 -13.71 -27.12 9.32
C PHE A 76 -12.72 -27.27 10.49
N GLY A 77 -13.10 -26.79 11.68
CA GLY A 77 -12.24 -26.80 12.87
C GLY A 77 -11.10 -25.79 12.85
N VAL A 78 -11.06 -24.89 11.88
CA VAL A 78 -10.04 -23.83 11.76
C VAL A 78 -10.66 -22.48 12.11
N THR A 79 -10.19 -21.87 13.20
CA THR A 79 -10.53 -20.48 13.57
C THR A 79 -9.80 -19.51 12.65
N LEU A 80 -10.55 -18.63 11.99
CA LEU A 80 -10.05 -17.60 11.09
C LEU A 80 -9.75 -16.29 11.82
N ALA A 81 -8.76 -15.57 11.33
CA ALA A 81 -8.36 -14.27 11.88
C ALA A 81 -7.83 -13.33 10.78
N GLY A 82 -7.85 -12.03 11.08
CA GLY A 82 -7.23 -10.99 10.25
C GLY A 82 -8.21 -10.28 9.33
N THR A 83 -7.66 -9.51 8.40
CA THR A 83 -8.42 -8.73 7.41
C THR A 83 -7.94 -9.06 6.00
N GLU A 84 -8.86 -8.95 5.05
CA GLU A 84 -8.56 -9.04 3.63
C GLU A 84 -9.36 -8.02 2.84
N SER A 85 -8.76 -7.52 1.78
CA SER A 85 -9.35 -6.50 0.92
C SER A 85 -9.46 -7.05 -0.49
N PHE A 86 -10.55 -6.74 -1.17
CA PHE A 86 -10.80 -7.17 -2.53
C PHE A 86 -11.58 -6.11 -3.31
N PRO A 87 -11.28 -5.93 -4.60
CA PRO A 87 -12.02 -5.01 -5.41
C PRO A 87 -13.41 -5.57 -5.73
N ARG A 88 -14.38 -4.68 -5.87
CA ARG A 88 -15.75 -4.99 -6.32
C ARG A 88 -15.75 -5.69 -7.68
N THR A 89 -14.86 -5.33 -8.59
CA THR A 89 -14.73 -5.97 -9.90
C THR A 89 -14.42 -7.47 -9.79
N ALA A 90 -13.59 -7.88 -8.83
CA ALA A 90 -13.29 -9.30 -8.60
C ALA A 90 -14.48 -10.06 -8.02
N LEU A 91 -15.32 -9.40 -7.22
CA LEU A 91 -16.58 -9.94 -6.73
C LEU A 91 -17.57 -10.15 -7.88
N ASP A 92 -17.77 -9.11 -8.71
CA ASP A 92 -18.71 -9.10 -9.82
C ASP A 92 -18.31 -10.12 -10.92
N ALA A 93 -17.00 -10.25 -11.19
CA ALA A 93 -16.46 -11.24 -12.12
C ALA A 93 -16.49 -12.69 -11.55
N GLY A 94 -16.88 -12.90 -10.29
CA GLY A 94 -16.81 -14.20 -9.64
C GLY A 94 -15.37 -14.73 -9.48
N ALA A 95 -14.37 -13.85 -9.58
CA ALA A 95 -12.95 -14.15 -9.54
C ALA A 95 -12.33 -13.97 -8.13
N LEU A 96 -13.15 -13.65 -7.13
CA LEU A 96 -12.73 -13.45 -5.75
C LEU A 96 -11.93 -14.66 -5.22
N ARG A 97 -10.75 -14.39 -4.67
CA ARG A 97 -9.86 -15.40 -4.08
C ARG A 97 -9.26 -14.88 -2.78
N LEU A 98 -9.97 -15.15 -1.68
CA LEU A 98 -9.50 -14.80 -0.35
C LEU A 98 -8.50 -15.84 0.16
N ARG A 99 -7.56 -15.38 0.98
CA ARG A 99 -6.48 -16.15 1.61
C ARG A 99 -6.53 -15.96 3.13
N PRO A 100 -7.62 -16.42 3.79
CA PRO A 100 -7.83 -16.11 5.19
C PRO A 100 -6.75 -16.78 6.02
N TYR A 101 -6.40 -16.16 7.14
CA TYR A 101 -5.40 -16.69 8.04
C TYR A 101 -6.08 -17.49 9.15
N ARG A 102 -5.41 -18.54 9.63
CA ARG A 102 -5.80 -19.22 10.86
C ARG A 102 -5.20 -18.51 12.07
N LEU A 103 -5.94 -18.45 13.16
CA LEU A 103 -5.48 -17.91 14.43
C LEU A 103 -4.37 -18.80 15.01
N ILE A 104 -3.12 -18.32 14.98
CA ILE A 104 -1.99 -18.92 15.72
C ILE A 104 -1.36 -17.82 16.55
N ILE A 105 -1.09 -18.12 17.82
CA ILE A 105 -0.56 -17.20 18.83
C ILE A 105 0.79 -16.58 18.40
N SER A 106 1.57 -17.26 17.55
CA SER A 106 2.91 -16.84 17.14
C SER A 106 3.03 -16.21 15.75
N ALA A 107 2.18 -16.55 14.76
CA ALA A 107 2.23 -15.97 13.41
C ALA A 107 0.98 -16.32 12.57
N PRO A 108 0.48 -15.42 11.71
CA PRO A 108 -0.59 -15.74 10.78
C PRO A 108 -0.15 -16.82 9.78
N VAL A 109 -0.90 -17.91 9.70
CA VAL A 109 -0.66 -18.98 8.72
C VAL A 109 -1.87 -19.07 7.81
N ARG A 110 -1.65 -19.29 6.51
CA ARG A 110 -2.76 -19.43 5.56
C ARG A 110 -3.65 -20.62 5.92
N ALA A 111 -4.95 -20.41 5.84
CA ALA A 111 -5.93 -21.48 6.01
C ALA A 111 -5.79 -22.55 4.90
N PRO A 112 -6.16 -23.81 5.17
CA PRO A 112 -6.21 -24.86 4.16
C PRO A 112 -7.11 -24.49 2.97
N LYS A 113 -6.82 -25.03 1.79
CA LYS A 113 -7.52 -24.70 0.53
C LYS A 113 -9.04 -24.89 0.62
N GLY A 114 -9.51 -25.94 1.29
CA GLY A 114 -10.94 -26.21 1.51
C GLY A 114 -11.61 -25.10 2.33
N THR A 115 -10.99 -24.73 3.45
CA THR A 115 -11.40 -23.61 4.31
C THR A 115 -11.41 -22.30 3.54
N ALA A 116 -10.33 -21.98 2.82
CA ALA A 116 -10.24 -20.75 2.02
C ALA A 116 -11.34 -20.67 0.95
N ARG A 117 -11.61 -21.78 0.24
CA ARG A 117 -12.68 -21.83 -0.77
C ARG A 117 -14.06 -21.63 -0.16
N ARG A 118 -14.36 -22.29 0.96
CA ARG A 118 -15.65 -22.12 1.66
C ARG A 118 -15.80 -20.70 2.19
N THR A 119 -14.76 -20.16 2.81
CA THR A 119 -14.73 -18.78 3.31
C THR A 119 -14.98 -17.79 2.19
N THR A 120 -14.25 -17.92 1.07
CA THR A 120 -14.42 -17.06 -0.11
C THR A 120 -15.87 -17.07 -0.60
N ALA A 121 -16.49 -18.24 -0.65
CA ALA A 121 -17.87 -18.35 -1.10
C ALA A 121 -18.86 -17.68 -0.12
N ILE A 122 -18.64 -17.81 1.19
CA ILE A 122 -19.45 -17.15 2.23
C ILE A 122 -19.31 -15.65 2.10
N VAL A 123 -18.07 -15.14 2.10
CA VAL A 123 -17.79 -13.70 1.98
C VAL A 123 -18.35 -13.14 0.67
N ALA A 124 -18.24 -13.85 -0.46
CA ALA A 124 -18.83 -13.40 -1.71
C ALA A 124 -20.37 -13.28 -1.64
N ALA A 125 -21.05 -14.19 -0.93
CA ALA A 125 -22.49 -14.10 -0.74
C ALA A 125 -22.87 -12.92 0.17
N LEU A 126 -22.17 -12.76 1.29
CA LEU A 126 -22.38 -11.65 2.23
C LEU A 126 -22.06 -10.29 1.59
N ALA A 127 -20.98 -10.17 0.82
CA ALA A 127 -20.60 -8.93 0.15
C ALA A 127 -21.59 -8.52 -0.93
N ARG A 128 -22.11 -9.48 -1.72
CA ARG A 128 -23.18 -9.19 -2.70
C ARG A 128 -24.46 -8.74 -2.00
N HIS A 129 -24.80 -9.39 -0.89
CA HIS A 129 -25.94 -8.98 -0.09
C HIS A 129 -25.77 -7.57 0.46
N TRP A 130 -24.64 -7.30 1.11
CA TRP A 130 -24.28 -6.00 1.65
C TRP A 130 -24.41 -4.91 0.60
N LEU A 131 -23.79 -5.08 -0.57
CA LEU A 131 -23.86 -4.11 -1.67
C LEU A 131 -25.27 -3.89 -2.24
N ALA A 132 -26.17 -4.87 -2.10
CA ALA A 132 -27.55 -4.76 -2.55
C ALA A 132 -28.45 -4.02 -1.53
N GLN A 133 -27.95 -3.73 -0.32
CA GLN A 133 -28.74 -3.08 0.70
C GLN A 133 -28.97 -1.59 0.40
N PRO A 134 -30.18 -1.06 0.67
CA PRO A 134 -30.50 0.34 0.39
C PRO A 134 -29.71 1.32 1.27
N TRP A 135 -29.22 0.88 2.43
CA TRP A 135 -28.41 1.67 3.37
C TRP A 135 -26.91 1.69 3.06
N THR A 136 -26.45 0.96 2.04
CA THR A 136 -25.04 0.94 1.62
C THR A 136 -24.45 2.34 1.37
N PRO A 137 -25.15 3.29 0.71
CA PRO A 137 -24.65 4.64 0.52
C PRO A 137 -24.50 5.44 1.82
N GLU A 138 -25.29 5.14 2.84
CA GLU A 138 -25.19 5.77 4.16
C GLU A 138 -24.01 5.21 4.94
N LEU A 139 -23.80 3.89 4.91
CA LEU A 139 -22.60 3.30 5.49
C LEU A 139 -21.31 3.76 4.82
N ARG A 140 -21.33 4.02 3.50
CA ARG A 140 -20.18 4.64 2.83
C ARG A 140 -19.86 6.01 3.44
N ARG A 141 -20.86 6.86 3.62
CA ARG A 141 -20.69 8.19 4.22
C ARG A 141 -20.22 8.10 5.67
N ALA A 142 -20.76 7.17 6.45
CA ALA A 142 -20.31 6.90 7.81
C ALA A 142 -18.84 6.45 7.85
N HIS A 143 -18.44 5.53 6.97
CA HIS A 143 -17.05 5.08 6.85
C HIS A 143 -16.10 6.22 6.50
N GLU A 144 -16.45 7.04 5.52
CA GLU A 144 -15.67 8.21 5.12
C GLU A 144 -15.51 9.20 6.29
N HIS A 145 -16.59 9.46 7.02
CA HIS A 145 -16.56 10.33 8.20
C HIS A 145 -15.68 9.76 9.32
N HIS A 146 -15.83 8.46 9.62
CA HIS A 146 -15.05 7.75 10.63
C HIS A 146 -13.55 7.76 10.31
N CYS A 147 -13.19 7.56 9.04
CA CYS A 147 -11.80 7.51 8.60
C CYS A 147 -11.17 8.91 8.42
N ALA A 148 -11.97 9.98 8.29
CA ALA A 148 -11.49 11.31 7.96
C ALA A 148 -10.39 11.84 8.92
N PRO A 149 -10.49 11.71 10.26
CA PRO A 149 -9.44 12.17 11.17
C PRO A 149 -8.12 11.41 10.98
N HIS A 150 -8.19 10.10 10.76
CA HIS A 150 -7.01 9.28 10.52
C HIS A 150 -6.34 9.68 9.20
N SER A 151 -7.12 9.81 8.14
CA SER A 151 -6.67 10.27 6.83
C SER A 151 -6.01 11.64 6.91
N LEU A 152 -6.62 12.61 7.63
CA LEU A 152 -6.07 13.95 7.81
C LEU A 152 -4.69 13.90 8.46
N ASN A 153 -4.55 13.22 9.59
CA ASN A 153 -3.27 13.09 10.29
C ASN A 153 -2.19 12.46 9.42
N ARG A 154 -2.56 11.42 8.66
CA ARG A 154 -1.67 10.74 7.75
C ARG A 154 -1.19 11.65 6.62
N TYR A 155 -2.10 12.38 5.97
CA TYR A 155 -1.75 13.30 4.88
C TYR A 155 -0.93 14.48 5.37
N SER A 156 -1.21 15.02 6.56
CA SER A 156 -0.33 16.03 7.17
C SER A 156 1.09 15.50 7.35
N GLY A 157 1.24 14.23 7.77
CA GLY A 157 2.55 13.57 7.85
C GLY A 157 3.24 13.40 6.50
N LEU A 158 2.52 12.96 5.47
CA LEU A 158 3.06 12.81 4.11
C LEU A 158 3.48 14.15 3.50
N ILE A 159 2.67 15.20 3.69
CA ILE A 159 2.99 16.57 3.27
C ILE A 159 4.31 17.01 3.90
N ALA A 160 4.46 16.87 5.22
CA ALA A 160 5.69 17.23 5.92
C ALA A 160 6.91 16.45 5.40
N GLN A 161 6.76 15.15 5.10
CA GLN A 161 7.82 14.34 4.51
C GLN A 161 8.22 14.82 3.10
N HIS A 162 7.23 15.16 2.27
CA HIS A 162 7.47 15.67 0.92
C HIS A 162 8.12 17.05 0.94
N GLU A 163 7.68 17.95 1.81
CA GLU A 163 8.27 19.27 2.00
C GLU A 163 9.74 19.17 2.41
N GLU A 164 10.05 18.28 3.36
CA GLU A 164 11.42 18.00 3.78
C GLU A 164 12.28 17.42 2.64
N ARG A 165 11.72 16.49 1.86
CA ARG A 165 12.41 15.95 0.68
C ARG A 165 12.68 17.04 -0.36
N MET A 166 11.72 17.93 -0.60
CA MET A 166 11.88 19.07 -1.50
C MET A 166 12.94 20.05 -1.01
N ARG A 167 13.00 20.32 0.30
CA ARG A 167 14.05 21.15 0.91
C ARG A 167 15.44 20.57 0.65
N ARG A 168 15.64 19.28 0.94
CA ARG A 168 16.93 18.58 0.70
C ARG A 168 17.34 18.60 -0.77
N LEU A 169 16.39 18.40 -1.69
CA LEU A 169 16.68 18.46 -3.13
C LEU A 169 17.13 19.85 -3.57
N ARG A 170 16.53 20.92 -3.03
CA ARG A 170 16.95 22.30 -3.29
C ARG A 170 18.35 22.58 -2.76
N GLU A 171 18.67 22.11 -1.57
CA GLU A 171 20.01 22.23 -0.98
C GLU A 171 21.07 21.51 -1.82
N HIS A 172 20.79 20.27 -2.24
CA HIS A 172 21.66 19.53 -3.15
C HIS A 172 21.84 20.25 -4.49
N HIS A 173 20.76 20.77 -5.07
CA HIS A 173 20.82 21.53 -6.33
C HIS A 173 21.71 22.77 -6.20
N ALA A 174 21.54 23.56 -5.13
CA ALA A 174 22.38 24.73 -4.86
C ALA A 174 23.86 24.35 -4.68
N TYR A 175 24.15 23.27 -3.96
CA TYR A 175 25.51 22.73 -3.81
C TYR A 175 26.14 22.38 -5.17
N TYR A 176 25.40 21.70 -6.05
CA TYR A 176 25.91 21.32 -7.37
C TYR A 176 26.10 22.52 -8.31
N LEU A 177 25.26 23.55 -8.21
CA LEU A 177 25.47 24.81 -8.93
C LEU A 177 26.79 25.48 -8.51
N GLN A 178 27.02 25.65 -7.20
CA GLN A 178 28.27 26.24 -6.70
C GLN A 178 29.49 25.41 -7.11
N ARG A 179 29.37 24.08 -7.09
CA ARG A 179 30.43 23.18 -7.54
C ARG A 179 30.73 23.36 -9.03
N ALA A 180 29.70 23.50 -9.86
CA ALA A 180 29.84 23.73 -11.29
C ALA A 180 30.48 25.11 -11.56
N GLU A 181 30.04 26.17 -10.88
CA GLU A 181 30.62 27.51 -10.99
C GLU A 181 32.11 27.52 -10.62
N ARG A 182 32.49 26.85 -9.52
CA ARG A 182 33.92 26.71 -9.14
C ARG A 182 34.72 25.95 -10.19
N ALA A 183 34.18 24.87 -10.75
CA ALA A 183 34.87 24.13 -11.81
C ALA A 183 35.08 25.00 -13.05
N THR A 184 34.08 25.78 -13.46
CA THR A 184 34.20 26.74 -14.55
C THR A 184 35.24 27.82 -14.26
N ALA A 185 35.28 28.37 -13.05
CA ALA A 185 36.29 29.35 -12.65
C ALA A 185 37.71 28.79 -12.70
N ILE A 186 37.93 27.55 -12.24
CA ILE A 186 39.23 26.86 -12.32
C ILE A 186 39.65 26.68 -13.78
N LEU A 187 38.74 26.26 -14.67
CA LEU A 187 39.03 26.11 -16.09
C LEU A 187 39.36 27.44 -16.77
N GLN A 188 38.69 28.53 -16.39
CA GLN A 188 38.93 29.87 -16.95
C GLN A 188 40.20 30.53 -16.43
N ALA A 189 40.65 30.20 -15.20
CA ALA A 189 41.86 30.75 -14.61
C ALA A 189 43.15 30.34 -15.37
N GLY A 190 43.06 29.36 -16.28
CA GLY A 190 44.20 28.85 -17.02
C GLY A 190 45.16 28.01 -16.16
N PRO A 191 46.17 27.37 -16.76
CA PRO A 191 47.13 26.58 -16.02
C PRO A 191 47.88 27.45 -15.00
N ALA A 192 47.87 27.02 -13.73
CA ALA A 192 48.64 27.69 -12.69
C ALA A 192 50.12 27.76 -13.10
N SER A 193 50.74 28.92 -12.94
CA SER A 193 52.15 29.12 -13.20
C SER A 193 52.95 28.09 -12.41
N VAL A 194 53.81 27.33 -13.09
CA VAL A 194 54.68 26.34 -12.43
C VAL A 194 55.51 27.08 -11.37
N PRO A 195 55.47 26.68 -10.09
CA PRO A 195 56.25 27.35 -9.06
C PRO A 195 57.74 27.26 -9.41
N ALA A 196 58.46 28.37 -9.26
CA ALA A 196 59.89 28.44 -9.57
C ALA A 196 60.64 27.37 -8.76
N GLY A 197 61.16 26.34 -9.45
CA GLY A 197 61.86 25.20 -8.86
C GLY A 197 61.09 23.87 -8.81
N ALA A 198 59.89 23.78 -9.39
CA ALA A 198 59.18 22.50 -9.47
C ALA A 198 59.92 21.51 -10.41
N PRO A 199 60.06 20.23 -10.02
CA PRO A 199 60.65 19.21 -10.89
C PRO A 199 59.86 19.06 -12.20
N PRO A 200 60.52 18.69 -13.32
CA PRO A 200 59.88 18.62 -14.62
C PRO A 200 58.68 17.65 -14.61
N HIS A 201 57.58 18.09 -15.21
CA HIS A 201 56.36 17.29 -15.29
C HIS A 201 56.64 16.02 -16.10
N PRO A 202 56.24 14.81 -15.64
CA PRO A 202 56.60 13.53 -16.27
C PRO A 202 56.05 13.30 -17.69
N PHE A 203 55.28 14.26 -18.21
CA PHE A 203 54.68 14.24 -19.55
C PHE A 203 55.05 15.47 -20.38
N ALA A 204 56.10 16.21 -20.02
CA ALA A 204 56.62 17.27 -20.86
C ALA A 204 57.13 16.64 -22.19
N PRO A 205 56.69 17.12 -23.37
CA PRO A 205 57.25 16.67 -24.62
C PRO A 205 58.74 17.00 -24.64
N ALA A 206 59.57 16.01 -24.97
CA ALA A 206 61.01 16.19 -25.08
C ALA A 206 61.30 17.25 -26.16
N ASP A 207 62.08 18.27 -25.79
CA ASP A 207 62.59 19.29 -26.70
C ASP A 207 63.21 18.61 -27.93
N THR A 208 62.64 18.89 -29.10
CA THR A 208 63.22 18.50 -30.38
C THR A 208 64.53 19.28 -30.55
N PRO A 209 65.71 18.63 -30.66
CA PRO A 209 66.95 19.35 -30.88
C PRO A 209 66.96 20.00 -32.27
N PRO A 210 67.69 21.13 -32.44
CA PRO A 210 67.72 21.86 -33.70
C PRO A 210 68.40 21.01 -34.78
N ALA A 211 67.83 21.02 -35.99
CA ALA A 211 68.38 20.32 -37.13
C ALA A 211 69.77 20.90 -37.49
N GLU A 212 70.79 20.06 -37.35
CA GLU A 212 72.14 20.33 -37.83
C GLU A 212 72.14 20.56 -39.35
N THR A 213 72.82 21.64 -39.72
CA THR A 213 73.08 22.04 -41.09
C THR A 213 74.32 21.31 -41.60
N ALA A 214 74.16 20.46 -42.62
CA ALA A 214 75.22 20.01 -43.53
C ALA A 214 74.51 19.47 -44.79
N GLY A 215 74.63 20.01 -45.99
CA GLY A 215 75.84 20.47 -46.66
C GLY A 215 76.07 19.56 -47.88
N ARG A 216 75.67 20.01 -49.07
CA ARG A 216 76.27 19.67 -50.37
C ARG A 216 76.07 20.84 -51.32
#